data_AF-W6PWU3-F1
#
_entry.id   AF-W6PWU3-F1
#
_cell.length_a   1.000
_cell.length_b   1.000
_cell.length_c   1.000
_cell.angle_alpha   90.00
_cell.angle_beta   90.00
_cell.angle_gamma   90.00
#
_symmetry.space_group_name_H-M   'P 1'
#
loop_
_entity.id
_entity.type
_entity.pdbx_description
1 polymer ?
#
loop_
_entity_poly.entity_id
_entity_poly.type
_entity_poly.pdbx_seq_one_letter_code
_entity_poly.pdbx_strand_id
1 'polypeptide(L)'
;MLGLTTAKIFAFISYFLSPITFFTNNKAASTYHHRRPDLRSFQIRHAQTNHTQQKFQSNDESDSGAREITEPYEKIVCAPLEYLLSIPGKDIRGKLISAFNEWLHLPDDKLAIVKEVIDRLHTASLLIDDIQDASHLRRGHPVAHDVFGIAQTINAANYAYFLQQKRLSEINDPRAFPIFTQALLDLHVGQGMDLYWRDALVCPTEAEYTRMVMYKTGGLFRLAVELMQIQSTTTTDLSRLVELLGIIFQIRDDYMNLQSGIYAKKKGLMEDLTEGKFSYPVIHSIRAVPGNMQLINILKQRSEDRAVKVRAVQYMESTGSFQYCREVLGGLMEQARSHVDELEILLGPNQGIRHILDLLEV
;
A
#
# COMPACT_ATOMS: atom_id res chain seq x y z
N MET A 1 6.73 -37.03 -10.25
CA MET A 1 6.87 -35.95 -9.24
C MET A 1 5.70 -34.96 -9.35
N LEU A 2 4.46 -35.39 -9.09
CA LEU A 2 3.25 -34.55 -9.26
C LEU A 2 2.37 -34.48 -7.99
N GLY A 3 2.85 -35.02 -6.86
CA GLY A 3 2.05 -35.14 -5.62
C GLY A 3 2.51 -34.25 -4.46
N LEU A 4 3.59 -33.48 -4.59
CA LEU A 4 4.12 -32.60 -3.52
C LEU A 4 3.67 -31.14 -3.61
N THR A 5 3.10 -30.70 -4.73
CA THR A 5 2.65 -29.32 -4.96
C THR A 5 1.28 -29.05 -4.35
N THR A 6 0.32 -29.96 -4.50
CA THR A 6 -1.04 -29.82 -3.94
C THR A 6 -1.03 -29.76 -2.41
N ALA A 7 -0.23 -30.59 -1.73
CA ALA A 7 -0.16 -30.57 -0.26
C ALA A 7 0.43 -29.26 0.31
N LYS A 8 1.35 -28.60 -0.41
CA LYS A 8 1.89 -27.29 -0.02
C LYS A 8 0.89 -26.16 -0.28
N ILE A 9 0.14 -26.23 -1.38
CA ILE A 9 -0.94 -25.30 -1.69
C ILE A 9 -2.06 -25.43 -0.65
N PHE A 10 -2.48 -26.64 -0.30
CA PHE A 10 -3.46 -26.88 0.77
C PHE A 10 -2.95 -26.43 2.14
N ALA A 11 -1.68 -26.67 2.50
CA ALA A 11 -1.12 -26.18 3.75
C ALA A 11 -1.00 -24.64 3.80
N PHE A 12 -0.73 -24.00 2.66
CA PHE A 12 -0.72 -22.54 2.52
C PHE A 12 -2.15 -21.95 2.61
N ILE A 13 -3.12 -22.57 1.94
CA ILE A 13 -4.55 -22.23 2.02
C ILE A 13 -5.09 -22.43 3.45
N SER A 14 -4.72 -23.53 4.11
CA SER A 14 -5.13 -23.81 5.50
C SER A 14 -4.44 -22.91 6.53
N TYR A 15 -3.26 -22.33 6.23
CA TYR A 15 -2.62 -21.36 7.13
C TYR A 15 -3.47 -20.09 7.31
N PHE A 16 -4.29 -19.73 6.31
CA PHE A 16 -5.25 -18.64 6.42
C PHE A 16 -6.49 -18.95 7.28
N LEU A 17 -6.67 -20.20 7.73
CA LEU A 17 -7.78 -20.60 8.62
C LEU A 17 -7.50 -20.32 10.11
N SER A 18 -6.30 -19.85 10.46
CA SER A 18 -6.01 -19.48 11.84
C SER A 18 -6.37 -18.01 12.07
N PRO A 19 -7.23 -17.66 13.04
CA PRO A 19 -7.41 -16.28 13.46
C PRO A 19 -6.05 -15.71 13.84
N ILE A 20 -5.61 -14.67 13.13
CA ILE A 20 -4.41 -13.95 13.53
C ILE A 20 -4.80 -13.13 14.75
N THR A 21 -4.48 -13.66 15.94
CA THR A 21 -4.60 -12.91 17.19
C THR A 21 -3.60 -11.76 17.13
N PHE A 22 -4.09 -10.55 16.84
CA PHE A 22 -3.37 -9.32 17.15
C PHE A 22 -3.20 -9.26 18.67
N PHE A 23 -1.99 -9.53 19.15
CA PHE A 23 -1.66 -9.33 20.56
C PHE A 23 -1.73 -7.83 20.88
N THR A 24 -2.86 -7.37 21.39
CA THR A 24 -2.93 -6.12 22.17
C THR A 24 -2.27 -6.39 23.52
N ASN A 25 -0.94 -6.30 23.58
CA ASN A 25 -0.24 -6.51 24.84
C ASN A 25 -0.23 -5.21 25.65
N ASN A 26 -1.22 -5.07 26.52
CA ASN A 26 -1.28 -4.03 27.53
C ASN A 26 -0.82 -4.64 28.87
N LYS A 27 0.18 -4.01 29.50
CA LYS A 27 0.85 -4.31 30.79
C LYS A 27 2.06 -5.26 30.77
N ALA A 28 3.24 -4.66 30.93
CA ALA A 28 4.18 -5.05 31.99
C ALA A 28 5.14 -3.89 32.27
N ALA A 29 4.90 -3.17 33.37
CA ALA A 29 5.94 -2.38 34.01
C ALA A 29 6.94 -3.35 34.65
N SER A 30 8.20 -3.31 34.22
CA SER A 30 9.29 -3.92 34.97
C SER A 30 10.56 -3.08 34.82
N THR A 31 11.06 -2.69 35.97
CA THR A 31 12.27 -1.93 36.25
C THR A 31 13.52 -2.61 35.70
N TYR A 32 14.30 -1.90 34.88
CA TYR A 32 15.69 -2.27 34.58
C TYR A 32 16.64 -1.09 34.82
N HIS A 33 17.47 -1.24 35.85
CA HIS A 33 18.69 -0.47 36.05
C HIS A 33 19.81 -1.06 35.18
N HIS A 34 20.44 -0.26 34.31
CA HIS A 34 21.91 -0.07 34.36
C HIS A 34 22.46 0.95 33.35
N ARG A 35 23.34 1.80 33.89
CA ARG A 35 24.57 2.42 33.34
C ARG A 35 24.49 3.27 32.06
N ARG A 36 24.56 4.60 32.27
CA ARG A 36 24.97 5.60 31.26
C ARG A 36 26.49 5.51 31.01
N PRO A 37 26.96 5.61 29.76
CA PRO A 37 28.30 6.09 29.48
C PRO A 37 28.34 7.63 29.52
N ASP A 38 29.44 8.13 30.07
CA ASP A 38 29.80 9.53 30.19
C ASP A 38 30.23 10.11 28.83
N LEU A 39 29.59 11.20 28.39
CA LEU A 39 30.02 11.99 27.24
C LEU A 39 30.03 13.47 27.64
N ARG A 40 30.99 13.83 28.51
CA ARG A 40 31.51 15.18 28.59
C ARG A 40 32.31 15.48 27.31
N SER A 41 31.80 16.38 26.47
CA SER A 41 32.51 17.51 25.85
C SER A 41 31.89 17.89 24.50
N PHE A 42 30.93 18.81 24.50
CA PHE A 42 30.78 19.79 23.42
C PHE A 42 30.06 21.01 24.02
N GLN A 43 30.85 22.03 24.38
CA GLN A 43 30.36 23.32 24.83
C GLN A 43 29.83 24.10 23.62
N ILE A 44 28.54 24.45 23.64
CA ILE A 44 27.99 25.51 22.79
C ILE A 44 27.77 26.74 23.67
N ARG A 45 28.35 27.86 23.24
CA ARG A 45 28.41 29.15 23.93
C ARG A 45 27.00 29.70 24.18
N HIS A 46 26.72 30.09 25.42
CA HIS A 46 25.59 30.95 25.76
C HIS A 46 25.82 32.37 25.22
N ALA A 47 24.98 32.82 24.29
CA ALA A 47 24.78 34.23 24.03
C ALA A 47 23.57 34.70 24.85
N GLN A 48 23.84 35.50 25.88
CA GLN A 48 22.81 36.26 26.60
C GLN A 48 22.21 37.30 25.64
N THR A 49 20.89 37.32 25.50
CA THR A 49 20.18 38.45 24.92
C THR A 49 19.08 38.90 25.88
N ASN A 50 19.11 40.20 26.16
CA ASN A 50 18.33 40.89 27.18
C ASN A 50 16.84 40.90 26.84
N HIS A 51 16.01 40.70 27.88
CA HIS A 51 14.58 40.94 27.83
C HIS A 51 14.26 42.41 27.52
N THR A 52 13.44 42.65 26.51
CA THR A 52 12.61 43.85 26.42
C THR A 52 11.20 43.39 26.08
N GLN A 53 10.29 43.48 27.05
CA GLN A 53 8.86 43.22 26.86
C GLN A 53 8.26 44.35 26.01
N GLN A 54 7.98 44.07 24.73
CA GLN A 54 7.02 44.85 23.97
C GLN A 54 5.70 44.08 23.92
N LYS A 55 4.68 44.66 24.56
CA LYS A 55 3.27 44.26 24.40
C LYS A 55 2.88 44.45 22.94
N PHE A 56 2.77 43.37 22.17
CA PHE A 56 2.08 43.40 20.90
C PHE A 56 0.58 43.34 21.17
N GLN A 57 -0.10 44.45 20.91
CA GLN A 57 -1.55 44.51 20.76
C GLN A 57 -1.94 43.65 19.55
N SER A 58 -2.93 42.79 19.77
CA SER A 58 -3.61 41.99 18.75
C SER A 58 -4.34 42.90 17.76
N ASN A 59 -3.79 43.04 16.55
CA ASN A 59 -4.55 43.54 15.41
C ASN A 59 -5.12 42.33 14.66
N ASP A 60 -6.43 42.17 14.70
CA ASP A 60 -7.24 41.14 14.02
C ASP A 60 -7.34 41.33 12.48
N GLU A 61 -6.37 42.00 11.84
CA GLU A 61 -6.38 42.30 10.40
C GLU A 61 -5.41 41.42 9.57
N SER A 62 -4.76 40.41 10.16
CA SER A 62 -3.69 39.64 9.50
C SER A 62 -4.10 38.28 8.90
N ASP A 63 -5.31 37.77 9.15
CA ASP A 63 -5.74 36.44 8.66
C ASP A 63 -6.20 36.45 7.18
N SER A 64 -6.70 37.59 6.68
CA SER A 64 -7.19 37.70 5.29
C SER A 64 -6.04 37.74 4.27
N GLY A 65 -5.02 38.57 4.51
CA GLY A 65 -3.87 38.69 3.61
C GLY A 65 -2.93 37.49 3.62
N ALA A 66 -2.84 36.74 4.74
CA ALA A 66 -2.08 35.51 4.81
C ALA A 66 -2.73 34.39 3.98
N ARG A 67 -4.07 34.25 4.02
CA ARG A 67 -4.80 33.29 3.17
C ARG A 67 -4.69 33.63 1.67
N GLU A 68 -4.71 34.91 1.32
CA GLU A 68 -4.66 35.38 -0.08
C GLU A 68 -3.34 35.00 -0.81
N ILE A 69 -2.22 34.92 -0.06
CA ILE A 69 -0.91 34.49 -0.59
C ILE A 69 -0.73 32.97 -0.52
N THR A 70 -1.48 32.28 0.36
CA THR A 70 -1.32 30.83 0.60
C THR A 70 -1.91 30.00 -0.54
N GLU A 71 -3.04 30.41 -1.13
CA GLU A 71 -3.70 29.66 -2.22
C GLU A 71 -2.83 29.47 -3.48
N PRO A 72 -2.09 30.49 -3.97
CA PRO A 72 -1.14 30.29 -5.07
C PRO A 72 -0.01 29.30 -4.74
N TYR A 73 0.47 29.27 -3.49
CA TYR A 73 1.55 28.38 -3.08
C TYR A 73 1.09 26.94 -2.88
N GLU A 74 -0.10 26.72 -2.31
CA GLU A 74 -0.66 25.37 -2.19
C GLU A 74 -0.89 24.73 -3.56
N LYS A 75 -1.31 25.50 -4.56
CA LYS A 75 -1.41 25.00 -5.95
C LYS A 75 -0.07 24.54 -6.50
N ILE A 76 1.02 25.27 -6.23
CA ILE A 76 2.37 24.88 -6.65
C ILE A 76 2.81 23.59 -5.92
N VAL A 77 2.61 23.53 -4.61
CA VAL A 77 2.98 22.36 -3.79
C VAL A 77 2.20 21.11 -4.22
N CYS A 78 0.92 21.24 -4.56
CA CYS A 78 0.08 20.13 -4.98
C CYS A 78 0.24 19.75 -6.46
N ALA A 79 0.98 20.49 -7.27
CA ALA A 79 1.07 20.25 -8.71
C ALA A 79 1.46 18.80 -9.10
N PRO A 80 2.43 18.13 -8.43
CA PRO A 80 2.73 16.73 -8.71
C PRO A 80 1.57 15.76 -8.39
N LEU A 81 0.81 16.04 -7.33
CA LEU A 81 -0.37 15.26 -6.96
C LEU A 81 -1.49 15.44 -7.98
N GLU A 82 -1.82 16.68 -8.31
CA GLU A 82 -2.88 17.02 -9.26
C GLU A 82 -2.54 16.52 -10.68
N TYR A 83 -1.26 16.52 -11.05
CA TYR A 83 -0.80 15.87 -12.28
C TYR A 83 -1.21 14.40 -12.33
N LEU A 84 -0.92 13.62 -11.29
CA LEU A 84 -1.24 12.19 -11.29
C LEU A 84 -2.75 11.93 -11.13
N LEU A 85 -3.47 12.77 -10.38
CA LEU A 85 -4.94 12.70 -10.29
C LEU A 85 -5.61 12.95 -11.65
N SER A 86 -5.06 13.84 -12.48
CA SER A 86 -5.59 14.13 -13.81
C SER A 86 -5.45 12.98 -14.82
N ILE A 87 -4.59 12.00 -14.53
CA ILE A 87 -4.35 10.84 -15.40
C ILE A 87 -5.29 9.70 -14.99
N PRO A 88 -6.30 9.33 -15.79
CA PRO A 88 -7.32 8.37 -15.38
C PRO A 88 -6.75 6.97 -15.05
N GLY A 89 -7.09 6.48 -13.86
CA GLY A 89 -6.81 5.10 -13.41
C GLY A 89 -7.97 4.14 -13.69
N LYS A 90 -7.86 2.90 -13.19
CA LYS A 90 -8.97 1.92 -13.20
C LYS A 90 -10.01 2.16 -12.09
N ASP A 91 -9.70 3.05 -11.16
CA ASP A 91 -10.46 3.35 -9.94
C ASP A 91 -11.03 2.12 -9.22
N ILE A 92 -10.17 1.12 -8.97
CA ILE A 92 -10.61 -0.10 -8.28
C ILE A 92 -10.95 0.22 -6.81
N ARG A 93 -10.27 1.19 -6.19
CA ARG A 93 -10.50 1.63 -4.81
C ARG A 93 -11.86 2.30 -4.63
N GLY A 94 -12.22 3.25 -5.49
CA GLY A 94 -13.54 3.90 -5.45
C GLY A 94 -14.68 2.91 -5.69
N LYS A 95 -14.48 1.96 -6.60
CA LYS A 95 -15.45 0.85 -6.82
C LYS A 95 -15.57 -0.06 -5.61
N LEU A 96 -14.45 -0.44 -4.99
CA LEU A 96 -14.43 -1.28 -3.78
C LEU A 96 -15.13 -0.57 -2.61
N ILE A 97 -14.84 0.71 -2.38
CA ILE A 97 -15.54 1.53 -1.36
C ILE A 97 -17.05 1.56 -1.64
N SER A 98 -17.45 1.74 -2.89
CA SER A 98 -18.87 1.76 -3.27
C SER A 98 -19.54 0.40 -3.05
N ALA A 99 -18.85 -0.69 -3.37
CA ALA A 99 -19.31 -2.06 -3.15
C ALA A 99 -19.50 -2.37 -1.66
N PHE A 100 -18.54 -2.01 -0.80
CA PHE A 100 -18.71 -2.14 0.65
C PHE A 100 -19.85 -1.27 1.19
N ASN A 101 -20.15 -0.14 0.55
CA ASN A 101 -21.25 0.73 0.95
C ASN A 101 -22.64 0.11 0.73
N GLU A 102 -22.77 -0.90 -0.14
CA GLU A 102 -24.01 -1.68 -0.26
C GLU A 102 -24.36 -2.42 1.04
N TRP A 103 -23.38 -2.72 1.90
CA TRP A 103 -23.59 -3.30 3.24
C TRP A 103 -23.48 -2.28 4.38
N LEU A 104 -22.64 -1.26 4.24
CA LEU A 104 -22.35 -0.31 5.31
C LEU A 104 -23.28 0.91 5.31
N HIS A 105 -23.95 1.20 4.19
CA HIS A 105 -24.99 2.23 4.07
C HIS A 105 -24.61 3.61 4.64
N LEU A 106 -23.39 4.08 4.37
CA LEU A 106 -22.99 5.41 4.80
C LEU A 106 -23.82 6.49 4.08
N PRO A 107 -24.10 7.61 4.77
CA PRO A 107 -24.53 8.84 4.14
C PRO A 107 -23.56 9.31 3.04
N ASP A 108 -24.11 9.92 1.98
CA ASP A 108 -23.33 10.33 0.79
C ASP A 108 -22.19 11.31 1.12
N ASP A 109 -22.40 12.22 2.08
CA ASP A 109 -21.38 13.18 2.53
C ASP A 109 -20.20 12.48 3.21
N LYS A 110 -20.48 11.49 4.06
CA LYS A 110 -19.45 10.69 4.74
C LYS A 110 -18.73 9.77 3.79
N LEU A 111 -19.47 9.13 2.87
CA LEU A 111 -18.88 8.29 1.82
C LEU A 111 -17.94 9.10 0.92
N ALA A 112 -18.33 10.33 0.55
CA ALA A 112 -17.50 11.21 -0.27
C ALA A 112 -16.17 11.56 0.42
N ILE A 113 -16.20 11.86 1.72
CA ILE A 113 -14.99 12.13 2.51
C ILE A 113 -14.06 10.90 2.49
N VAL A 114 -14.59 9.70 2.77
CA VAL A 114 -13.77 8.47 2.75
C VAL A 114 -13.18 8.22 1.36
N LYS A 115 -13.97 8.36 0.29
CA LYS A 115 -13.50 8.20 -1.09
C LYS A 115 -12.35 9.15 -1.40
N GLU A 116 -12.50 10.43 -1.07
CA GLU A 116 -11.46 11.43 -1.33
C GLU A 116 -10.18 11.16 -0.53
N VAL A 117 -10.31 10.85 0.77
CA VAL A 117 -9.16 10.51 1.63
C VAL A 117 -8.38 9.34 1.03
N ILE A 118 -9.08 8.26 0.67
CA ILE A 118 -8.42 7.06 0.14
C ILE A 118 -7.80 7.31 -1.24
N ASP A 119 -8.46 8.05 -2.12
CA ASP A 119 -7.94 8.33 -3.46
C ASP A 119 -6.70 9.22 -3.42
N ARG A 120 -6.72 10.29 -2.60
CA ARG A 120 -5.56 11.18 -2.42
C ARG A 120 -4.41 10.49 -1.71
N LEU A 121 -4.67 9.68 -0.68
CA LEU A 121 -3.64 8.86 -0.02
C LEU A 121 -3.00 7.86 -1.00
N HIS A 122 -3.83 7.17 -1.79
CA HIS A 122 -3.34 6.23 -2.78
C HIS A 122 -2.46 6.93 -3.83
N THR A 123 -2.90 8.10 -4.30
CA THR A 123 -2.16 8.86 -5.30
C THR A 123 -0.85 9.37 -4.73
N ALA A 124 -0.85 9.90 -3.50
CA ALA A 124 0.37 10.28 -2.80
C ALA A 124 1.34 9.11 -2.60
N SER A 125 0.83 7.92 -2.26
CA SER A 125 1.67 6.74 -2.13
C SER A 125 2.30 6.33 -3.46
N LEU A 126 1.56 6.43 -4.58
CA LEU A 126 2.11 6.16 -5.91
C LEU A 126 3.25 7.11 -6.29
N LEU A 127 3.15 8.39 -5.93
CA LEU A 127 4.23 9.36 -6.18
C LEU A 127 5.54 8.95 -5.49
N ILE A 128 5.44 8.47 -4.24
CA ILE A 128 6.59 7.99 -3.46
C ILE A 128 7.09 6.65 -3.99
N ASP A 129 6.19 5.71 -4.28
CA ASP A 129 6.50 4.37 -4.80
C ASP A 129 7.24 4.47 -6.15
N ASP A 130 6.76 5.29 -7.09
CA ASP A 130 7.41 5.52 -8.38
C ASP A 130 8.86 6.01 -8.22
N ILE A 131 9.14 6.86 -7.22
CA ILE A 131 10.51 7.32 -6.91
C ILE A 131 11.33 6.18 -6.28
N GLN A 132 10.76 5.48 -5.31
CA GLN A 132 11.44 4.43 -4.56
C GLN A 132 11.81 3.24 -5.45
N ASP A 133 11.00 2.98 -6.48
CA ASP A 133 11.17 1.90 -7.46
C ASP A 133 11.88 2.34 -8.73
N ALA A 134 12.22 3.63 -8.86
CA ALA A 134 12.83 4.21 -10.07
C ALA A 134 12.02 3.89 -11.35
N SER A 135 10.68 3.96 -11.22
CA SER A 135 9.75 3.77 -12.33
C SER A 135 9.89 4.90 -13.35
N HIS A 136 9.74 4.59 -14.65
CA HIS A 136 9.70 5.60 -15.73
C HIS A 136 8.29 5.98 -16.17
N LEU A 137 7.33 5.05 -16.06
CA LEU A 137 5.96 5.25 -16.54
C LEU A 137 4.91 4.88 -15.48
N ARG A 138 3.87 5.71 -15.42
CA ARG A 138 2.66 5.49 -14.62
C ARG A 138 1.44 5.70 -15.50
N ARG A 139 0.61 4.66 -15.65
CA ARG A 139 -0.61 4.69 -16.48
C ARG A 139 -0.35 5.10 -17.95
N GLY A 140 0.85 4.83 -18.47
CA GLY A 140 1.27 5.18 -19.84
C GLY A 140 1.80 6.60 -20.01
N HIS A 141 1.96 7.36 -18.92
CA HIS A 141 2.53 8.70 -18.91
C HIS A 141 3.83 8.72 -18.10
N PRO A 142 4.73 9.70 -18.32
CA PRO A 142 5.90 9.91 -17.46
C PRO A 142 5.50 10.01 -15.99
N VAL A 143 6.33 9.45 -15.12
CA VAL A 143 6.16 9.60 -13.67
C VAL A 143 6.31 11.07 -13.25
N ALA A 144 5.64 11.46 -12.17
CA ALA A 144 5.64 12.86 -11.72
C ALA A 144 7.06 13.38 -11.43
N HIS A 145 7.96 12.54 -10.93
CA HIS A 145 9.32 12.96 -10.61
C HIS A 145 10.19 13.24 -11.84
N ASP A 146 9.84 12.72 -13.02
CA ASP A 146 10.48 13.09 -14.28
C ASP A 146 10.00 14.46 -14.80
N VAL A 147 8.79 14.87 -14.41
CA VAL A 147 8.19 16.16 -14.81
C VAL A 147 8.57 17.28 -13.84
N PHE A 148 8.45 17.04 -12.54
CA PHE A 148 8.61 18.05 -11.48
C PHE A 148 9.91 17.91 -10.69
N GLY A 149 10.66 16.83 -10.90
CA GLY A 149 11.82 16.47 -10.08
C GLY A 149 11.45 15.71 -8.82
N ILE A 150 12.40 14.91 -8.35
CA ILE A 150 12.28 14.06 -7.15
C ILE A 150 11.90 14.89 -5.91
N ALA A 151 12.59 16.01 -5.66
CA ALA A 151 12.41 16.81 -4.45
C ALA A 151 10.98 17.37 -4.32
N GLN A 152 10.44 17.94 -5.40
CA GLN A 152 9.07 18.48 -5.39
C GLN A 152 8.04 17.36 -5.24
N THR A 153 8.26 16.23 -5.89
CA THR A 153 7.34 15.09 -5.85
C THR A 153 7.27 14.47 -4.45
N ILE A 154 8.40 14.30 -3.77
CA ILE A 154 8.44 13.86 -2.37
C ILE A 154 7.69 14.84 -1.47
N ASN A 155 7.96 16.14 -1.63
CA ASN A 155 7.32 17.17 -0.80
C ASN A 155 5.80 17.19 -1.00
N ALA A 156 5.33 17.12 -2.25
CA ALA A 156 3.92 17.11 -2.60
C ALA A 156 3.19 15.89 -2.02
N ALA A 157 3.78 14.70 -2.13
CA ALA A 157 3.20 13.47 -1.59
C ALA A 157 3.12 13.50 -0.06
N ASN A 158 4.19 13.94 0.62
CA ASN A 158 4.19 14.07 2.07
C ASN A 158 3.17 15.11 2.55
N TYR A 159 3.08 16.26 1.87
CA TYR A 159 2.07 17.27 2.16
C TYR A 159 0.65 16.71 2.00
N ALA A 160 0.40 15.92 0.94
CA ALA A 160 -0.89 15.28 0.70
C ALA A 160 -1.32 14.33 1.84
N TYR A 161 -0.38 13.59 2.46
CA TYR A 161 -0.68 12.76 3.62
C TYR A 161 -1.23 13.57 4.80
N PHE A 162 -0.60 14.70 5.14
CA PHE A 162 -1.06 15.57 6.22
C PHE A 162 -2.36 16.32 5.86
N LEU A 163 -2.57 16.64 4.59
CA LEU A 163 -3.83 17.20 4.12
C LEU A 163 -5.00 16.21 4.34
N GLN A 164 -4.79 14.93 4.05
CA GLN A 164 -5.81 13.90 4.31
C GLN A 164 -6.00 13.66 5.81
N GLN A 165 -4.94 13.71 6.60
CA GLN A 165 -5.05 13.65 8.06
C GLN A 165 -5.93 14.78 8.62
N LYS A 166 -5.77 16.02 8.12
CA LYS A 166 -6.63 17.16 8.50
C LYS A 166 -8.09 16.90 8.14
N ARG A 167 -8.36 16.32 6.97
CA ARG A 167 -9.70 15.98 6.46
C ARG A 167 -10.46 15.03 7.39
N LEU A 168 -9.75 14.17 8.15
CA LEU A 168 -10.40 13.25 9.09
C LEU A 168 -11.25 13.94 10.16
N SER A 169 -10.99 15.22 10.45
CA SER A 169 -11.83 16.00 11.37
C SER A 169 -13.29 16.11 10.88
N GLU A 170 -13.53 16.07 9.56
CA GLU A 170 -14.86 16.11 8.93
C GLU A 170 -15.65 14.80 9.12
N ILE A 171 -14.96 13.69 9.45
CA ILE A 171 -15.60 12.42 9.81
C ILE A 171 -16.33 12.56 11.16
N ASN A 172 -15.86 13.44 12.06
CA ASN A 172 -16.44 13.69 13.38
C ASN A 172 -16.54 12.43 14.26
N ASP A 173 -15.53 11.55 14.19
CA ASP A 173 -15.38 10.39 15.07
C ASP A 173 -13.94 10.32 15.61
N PRO A 174 -13.73 10.29 16.95
CA PRO A 174 -12.40 10.28 17.55
C PRO A 174 -11.57 9.03 17.19
N ARG A 175 -12.19 7.95 16.70
CA ARG A 175 -11.51 6.73 16.26
C ARG A 175 -10.85 6.89 14.89
N ALA A 176 -11.27 7.86 14.07
CA ALA A 176 -10.76 8.05 12.72
C ALA A 176 -9.24 8.33 12.69
N PHE A 177 -8.75 9.16 13.61
CA PHE A 177 -7.33 9.53 13.66
C PHE A 177 -6.42 8.36 14.07
N PRO A 178 -6.72 7.57 15.13
CA PRO A 178 -5.99 6.34 15.43
C PRO A 178 -5.99 5.33 14.28
N ILE A 179 -7.14 5.09 13.65
CA ILE A 179 -7.29 4.18 12.50
C ILE A 179 -6.37 4.60 11.35
N PHE A 180 -6.44 5.88 10.96
CA PHE A 180 -5.57 6.44 9.93
C PHE A 180 -4.09 6.32 10.26
N THR A 181 -3.71 6.66 11.50
CA THR A 181 -2.32 6.64 11.93
C THR A 181 -1.76 5.22 11.90
N GLN A 182 -2.51 4.24 12.43
CA GLN A 182 -2.09 2.84 12.40
C GLN A 182 -2.00 2.31 10.97
N ALA A 183 -2.95 2.65 10.10
CA ALA A 183 -2.91 2.24 8.70
C ALA A 183 -1.70 2.80 7.94
N LEU A 184 -1.32 4.07 8.18
CA LEU A 184 -0.12 4.63 7.57
C LEU A 184 1.17 4.01 8.12
N LEU A 185 1.24 3.73 9.43
CA LEU A 185 2.40 3.03 10.00
C LEU A 185 2.55 1.64 9.38
N ASP A 186 1.45 0.90 9.29
CA ASP A 186 1.39 -0.41 8.66
C ASP A 186 1.83 -0.33 7.19
N LEU A 187 1.32 0.63 6.41
CA LEU A 187 1.72 0.85 5.02
C LEU A 187 3.25 1.04 4.89
N HIS A 188 3.85 1.83 5.78
CA HIS A 188 5.30 2.06 5.77
C HIS A 188 6.11 0.85 6.23
N VAL A 189 5.59 0.03 7.16
CA VAL A 189 6.23 -1.24 7.53
C VAL A 189 6.22 -2.19 6.33
N GLY A 190 5.09 -2.30 5.62
CA GLY A 190 4.98 -3.10 4.41
C GLY A 190 5.97 -2.63 3.34
N GLN A 191 5.95 -1.34 3.00
CA GLN A 191 6.88 -0.76 2.02
C GLN A 191 8.34 -0.95 2.43
N GLY A 192 8.66 -0.72 3.70
CA GLY A 192 10.02 -0.88 4.21
C GLY A 192 10.56 -2.30 4.05
N MET A 193 9.72 -3.32 4.26
CA MET A 193 10.12 -4.71 4.06
C MET A 193 10.29 -5.06 2.57
N ASP A 194 9.42 -4.56 1.69
CA ASP A 194 9.53 -4.72 0.23
C ASP A 194 10.87 -4.16 -0.28
N LEU A 195 11.19 -2.92 0.13
CA LEU A 195 12.47 -2.25 -0.18
C LEU A 195 13.66 -2.98 0.44
N TYR A 196 13.57 -3.40 1.70
CA TYR A 196 14.64 -4.12 2.38
C TYR A 196 15.00 -5.41 1.65
N TRP A 197 14.02 -6.23 1.29
CA TRP A 197 14.27 -7.48 0.58
C TRP A 197 14.93 -7.22 -0.77
N ARG A 198 14.39 -6.28 -1.54
CA ARG A 198 14.90 -5.84 -2.84
C ARG A 198 16.35 -5.37 -2.75
N ASP A 199 16.67 -4.49 -1.81
CA ASP A 199 17.97 -3.82 -1.72
C ASP A 199 19.02 -4.70 -1.01
N ALA A 200 18.61 -5.54 -0.06
CA ALA A 200 19.47 -6.53 0.60
C ALA A 200 19.61 -7.84 -0.18
N LEU A 201 18.85 -8.02 -1.28
CA LEU A 201 18.76 -9.24 -2.09
C LEU A 201 18.39 -10.48 -1.26
N VAL A 202 17.50 -10.31 -0.29
CA VAL A 202 16.99 -11.38 0.56
C VAL A 202 15.62 -11.80 0.06
N CYS A 203 15.54 -12.95 -0.61
CA CYS A 203 14.25 -13.48 -1.07
C CYS A 203 13.38 -13.89 0.15
N PRO A 204 12.19 -13.30 0.33
CA PRO A 204 11.30 -13.67 1.42
C PRO A 204 10.67 -15.05 1.19
N THR A 205 10.10 -15.62 2.23
CA THR A 205 9.13 -16.71 2.13
C THR A 205 7.77 -16.19 1.65
N GLU A 206 6.93 -17.08 1.12
CA GLU A 206 5.57 -16.70 0.70
C GLU A 206 4.72 -16.17 1.87
N ALA A 207 4.93 -16.69 3.09
CA ALA A 207 4.25 -16.20 4.29
C ALA A 207 4.72 -14.79 4.70
N GLU A 208 6.02 -14.50 4.58
CA GLU A 208 6.55 -13.14 4.78
C GLU A 208 6.02 -12.17 3.74
N TYR A 209 6.06 -12.56 2.45
CA TYR A 209 5.49 -11.76 1.37
C TYR A 209 4.01 -11.45 1.65
N THR A 210 3.20 -12.45 1.98
CA THR A 210 1.78 -12.26 2.27
C THR A 210 1.56 -11.27 3.41
N ARG A 211 2.34 -11.37 4.49
CA ARG A 211 2.28 -10.40 5.60
C ARG A 211 2.67 -8.99 5.16
N MET A 212 3.71 -8.86 4.34
CA MET A 212 4.09 -7.55 3.77
C MET A 212 2.96 -6.97 2.91
N VAL A 213 2.32 -7.77 2.06
CA VAL A 213 1.19 -7.35 1.23
C VAL A 213 0.02 -6.87 2.08
N MET A 214 -0.26 -7.56 3.19
CA MET A 214 -1.28 -7.17 4.15
C MET A 214 -1.01 -5.79 4.77
N TYR A 215 0.25 -5.46 5.02
CA TYR A 215 0.66 -4.15 5.51
C TYR A 215 0.62 -3.07 4.42
N LYS A 216 1.15 -3.34 3.21
CA LYS A 216 1.26 -2.37 2.10
C LYS A 216 -0.07 -2.14 1.37
N THR A 217 -0.58 -3.17 0.70
CA THR A 217 -1.76 -3.07 -0.18
C THR A 217 -3.07 -3.29 0.58
N GLY A 218 -3.07 -4.28 1.48
CA GLY A 218 -4.19 -4.54 2.39
C GLY A 218 -4.44 -3.38 3.36
N GLY A 219 -3.38 -2.71 3.82
CA GLY A 219 -3.48 -1.60 4.78
C GLY A 219 -4.37 -0.44 4.30
N LEU A 220 -4.31 -0.09 3.02
CA LEU A 220 -5.14 1.00 2.48
C LEU A 220 -6.60 0.57 2.22
N PHE A 221 -6.85 -0.69 1.83
CA PHE A 221 -8.22 -1.20 1.76
C PHE A 221 -8.84 -1.31 3.16
N ARG A 222 -8.06 -1.77 4.13
CA ARG A 222 -8.47 -1.85 5.54
C ARG A 222 -8.78 -0.47 6.09
N LEU A 223 -7.94 0.53 5.83
CA LEU A 223 -8.23 1.92 6.19
C LEU A 223 -9.58 2.38 5.66
N ALA A 224 -9.86 2.11 4.37
CA ALA A 224 -11.13 2.50 3.76
C ALA A 224 -12.33 1.87 4.49
N VAL A 225 -12.30 0.56 4.71
CA VAL A 225 -13.41 -0.17 5.35
C VAL A 225 -13.54 0.18 6.84
N GLU A 226 -12.44 0.34 7.58
CA GLU A 226 -12.49 0.74 8.99
C GLU A 226 -13.07 2.15 9.16
N LEU A 227 -12.69 3.11 8.31
CA LEU A 227 -13.28 4.45 8.30
C LEU A 227 -14.77 4.41 7.94
N MET A 228 -15.19 3.47 7.09
CA MET A 228 -16.61 3.27 6.80
C MET A 228 -17.36 2.65 7.99
N GLN A 229 -16.80 1.59 8.60
CA GLN A 229 -17.45 0.88 9.70
C GLN A 229 -17.68 1.78 10.92
N ILE A 230 -16.76 2.70 11.25
CA ILE A 230 -16.99 3.64 12.35
C ILE A 230 -18.13 4.64 12.09
N GLN A 231 -18.55 4.80 10.82
CA GLN A 231 -19.67 5.64 10.40
C GLN A 231 -20.95 4.82 10.10
N SER A 232 -20.89 3.50 10.21
CA SER A 232 -21.99 2.59 9.93
C SER A 232 -22.60 2.04 11.23
N THR A 233 -23.86 1.61 11.16
CA THR A 233 -24.50 0.82 12.21
C THR A 233 -24.22 -0.68 12.08
N THR A 234 -23.67 -1.12 10.93
CA THR A 234 -23.31 -2.51 10.68
C THR A 234 -22.08 -2.91 11.50
N THR A 235 -22.21 -3.92 12.35
CA THR A 235 -21.14 -4.38 13.25
C THR A 235 -20.45 -5.67 12.80
N THR A 236 -20.90 -6.28 11.70
CA THR A 236 -20.29 -7.48 11.13
C THR A 236 -18.83 -7.22 10.78
N ASP A 237 -17.96 -8.15 11.15
CA ASP A 237 -16.55 -8.08 10.83
C ASP A 237 -16.32 -8.35 9.33
N LEU A 238 -15.72 -7.38 8.65
CA LEU A 238 -15.39 -7.44 7.23
C LEU A 238 -13.89 -7.57 6.98
N SER A 239 -13.08 -7.63 8.04
CA SER A 239 -11.63 -7.65 7.98
C SER A 239 -11.15 -8.77 7.05
N ARG A 240 -11.60 -10.01 7.28
CA ARG A 240 -11.21 -11.19 6.52
C ARG A 240 -11.41 -11.04 5.01
N LEU A 241 -12.54 -10.49 4.58
CA LEU A 241 -12.80 -10.22 3.16
C LEU A 241 -11.81 -9.19 2.61
N VAL A 242 -11.56 -8.12 3.36
CA VAL A 242 -10.59 -7.08 2.98
C VAL A 242 -9.18 -7.65 2.85
N GLU A 243 -8.78 -8.55 3.76
CA GLU A 243 -7.48 -9.23 3.69
C GLU A 243 -7.35 -10.07 2.42
N LEU A 244 -8.35 -10.90 2.14
CA LEU A 244 -8.39 -11.73 0.93
C LEU A 244 -8.30 -10.86 -0.34
N LEU A 245 -9.08 -9.79 -0.42
CA LEU A 245 -9.06 -8.86 -1.55
C LEU A 245 -7.69 -8.19 -1.71
N GLY A 246 -7.05 -7.78 -0.62
CA GLY A 246 -5.70 -7.19 -0.65
C GLY A 246 -4.65 -8.14 -1.21
N ILE A 247 -4.67 -9.41 -0.77
CA ILE A 247 -3.73 -10.45 -1.22
C ILE A 247 -3.97 -10.80 -2.69
N ILE A 248 -5.23 -11.06 -3.06
CA ILE A 248 -5.62 -11.36 -4.44
C ILE A 248 -5.18 -10.21 -5.37
N PHE A 249 -5.46 -8.97 -4.97
CA PHE A 249 -5.12 -7.79 -5.76
C PHE A 249 -3.61 -7.70 -6.02
N GLN A 250 -2.78 -7.89 -4.99
CA GLN A 250 -1.34 -7.76 -5.15
C GLN A 250 -0.71 -8.91 -5.94
N ILE A 251 -1.06 -10.17 -5.63
CA ILE A 251 -0.53 -11.33 -6.37
C ILE A 251 -0.93 -11.23 -7.85
N ARG A 252 -2.14 -10.74 -8.13
CA ARG A 252 -2.59 -10.47 -9.49
C ARG A 252 -1.80 -9.35 -10.15
N ASP A 253 -1.52 -8.25 -9.46
CA ASP A 253 -0.72 -7.15 -10.03
C ASP A 253 0.69 -7.61 -10.40
N ASP A 254 1.32 -8.38 -9.51
CA ASP A 254 2.63 -9.02 -9.71
C ASP A 254 2.61 -10.00 -10.91
N TYR A 255 1.59 -10.85 -11.01
CA TYR A 255 1.42 -11.77 -12.14
C TYR A 255 1.23 -11.01 -13.46
N MET A 256 0.36 -9.99 -13.47
CA MET A 256 0.04 -9.21 -14.65
C MET A 256 1.23 -8.34 -15.11
N ASN A 257 2.08 -7.87 -14.21
CA ASN A 257 3.30 -7.14 -14.54
C ASN A 257 4.21 -7.96 -15.49
N LEU A 258 4.29 -9.28 -15.25
CA LEU A 258 5.18 -10.17 -15.99
C LEU A 258 4.53 -10.84 -17.21
N GLN A 259 3.21 -11.03 -17.23
CA GLN A 259 2.51 -11.79 -18.28
C GLN A 259 1.65 -10.93 -19.22
N SER A 260 1.28 -9.70 -18.86
CA SER A 260 0.31 -8.91 -19.64
C SER A 260 0.95 -7.90 -20.59
N GLY A 261 0.69 -8.06 -21.89
CA GLY A 261 1.08 -7.06 -22.90
C GLY A 261 0.39 -5.70 -22.72
N ILE A 262 -0.77 -5.63 -22.05
CA ILE A 262 -1.43 -4.37 -21.70
C ILE A 262 -0.67 -3.67 -20.57
N TYR A 263 -0.20 -4.41 -19.57
CA TYR A 263 0.64 -3.85 -18.50
C TYR A 263 1.97 -3.36 -19.06
N ALA A 264 2.57 -4.11 -20.00
CA ALA A 264 3.78 -3.71 -20.69
C ALA A 264 3.68 -2.32 -21.33
N LYS A 265 2.49 -1.96 -21.88
CA LYS A 265 2.24 -0.64 -22.46
C LYS A 265 2.01 0.47 -21.41
N LYS A 266 1.56 0.13 -20.20
CA LYS A 266 1.14 1.11 -19.17
C LYS A 266 2.19 1.39 -18.09
N LYS A 267 2.98 0.37 -17.74
CA LYS A 267 4.04 0.46 -16.72
C LYS A 267 5.43 0.32 -17.35
N GLY A 268 5.55 -0.40 -18.46
CA GLY A 268 6.82 -0.82 -19.05
C GLY A 268 6.93 -2.35 -19.08
N LEU A 269 7.81 -2.88 -19.92
CA LEU A 269 7.90 -4.32 -20.15
C LEU A 269 8.54 -5.01 -18.94
N MET A 270 7.77 -5.80 -18.19
CA MET A 270 8.22 -6.61 -17.04
C MET A 270 8.97 -5.76 -16.01
N GLU A 271 8.41 -4.61 -15.62
CA GLU A 271 9.09 -3.63 -14.76
C GLU A 271 9.50 -4.17 -13.40
N ASP A 272 8.76 -5.13 -12.82
CA ASP A 272 9.15 -5.74 -11.54
C ASP A 272 10.59 -6.31 -11.60
N LEU A 273 11.06 -6.73 -12.79
CA LEU A 273 12.44 -7.19 -13.00
C LEU A 273 13.46 -6.04 -13.05
N THR A 274 13.09 -4.89 -13.63
CA THR A 274 13.90 -3.67 -13.60
C THR A 274 14.04 -3.16 -12.16
N GLU A 275 12.93 -3.14 -11.43
CA GLU A 275 12.88 -2.73 -10.03
C GLU A 275 13.73 -3.67 -9.15
N GLY A 276 13.93 -4.92 -9.59
CA GLY A 276 14.59 -5.97 -8.82
C GLY A 276 13.70 -6.53 -7.72
N LYS A 277 12.38 -6.35 -7.86
CA LYS A 277 11.37 -6.68 -6.86
C LYS A 277 11.22 -8.18 -6.69
N PHE A 278 11.02 -8.62 -5.45
CA PHE A 278 10.65 -10.00 -5.14
C PHE A 278 9.12 -10.16 -5.24
N SER A 279 8.59 -10.09 -6.46
CA SER A 279 7.16 -10.31 -6.71
C SER A 279 6.77 -11.78 -6.52
N TYR A 280 5.48 -12.08 -6.34
CA TYR A 280 5.03 -13.43 -5.99
C TYR A 280 5.54 -14.55 -6.93
N PRO A 281 5.47 -14.41 -8.28
CA PRO A 281 5.99 -15.41 -9.20
C PRO A 281 7.52 -15.55 -9.12
N VAL A 282 8.23 -14.45 -8.83
CA VAL A 282 9.69 -14.40 -8.67
C VAL A 282 10.11 -15.16 -7.41
N ILE A 283 9.43 -14.90 -6.29
CA ILE A 283 9.66 -15.63 -5.03
C ILE A 283 9.52 -17.12 -5.28
N HIS A 284 8.37 -17.57 -5.80
CA HIS A 284 8.15 -18.99 -6.07
C HIS A 284 9.28 -19.56 -6.94
N SER A 285 9.68 -18.87 -8.01
CA SER A 285 10.73 -19.37 -8.92
C SER A 285 12.08 -19.54 -8.22
N ILE A 286 12.45 -18.63 -7.32
CA ILE A 286 13.71 -18.70 -6.56
C ILE A 286 13.65 -19.86 -5.56
N ARG A 287 12.52 -20.03 -4.85
CA ARG A 287 12.41 -21.06 -3.82
C ARG A 287 12.17 -22.46 -4.39
N ALA A 288 11.63 -22.57 -5.61
CA ALA A 288 11.40 -23.85 -6.30
C ALA A 288 12.70 -24.57 -6.67
N VAL A 289 13.79 -23.83 -6.89
CA VAL A 289 15.11 -24.38 -7.22
C VAL A 289 16.19 -23.79 -6.29
N PRO A 290 16.27 -24.24 -5.02
CA PRO A 290 17.24 -23.72 -4.06
C PRO A 290 18.68 -23.86 -4.57
N GLY A 291 19.48 -22.81 -4.42
CA GLY A 291 20.88 -22.77 -4.86
C GLY A 291 21.07 -22.27 -6.31
N ASN A 292 20.01 -22.16 -7.11
CA ASN A 292 20.11 -21.48 -8.40
C ASN A 292 20.01 -19.95 -8.22
N MET A 293 21.13 -19.27 -8.41
CA MET A 293 21.24 -17.81 -8.24
C MET A 293 20.87 -17.03 -9.51
N GLN A 294 20.47 -17.68 -10.61
CA GLN A 294 20.21 -17.02 -11.89
C GLN A 294 19.22 -15.87 -11.77
N LEU A 295 18.04 -16.11 -11.18
CA LEU A 295 17.01 -15.08 -11.09
C LEU A 295 17.41 -13.96 -10.13
N ILE A 296 18.02 -14.29 -8.98
CA ILE A 296 18.57 -13.29 -8.04
C ILE A 296 19.61 -12.41 -8.72
N ASN A 297 20.51 -12.99 -9.51
CA ASN A 297 21.54 -12.25 -10.25
C ASN A 297 20.95 -11.36 -11.34
N ILE A 298 19.80 -11.73 -11.92
CA ILE A 298 19.08 -10.86 -12.87
C ILE A 298 18.44 -9.68 -12.13
N LEU A 299 17.72 -9.93 -11.02
CA LEU A 299 17.10 -8.87 -10.22
C LEU A 299 18.14 -7.86 -9.70
N LYS A 300 19.31 -8.35 -9.28
CA LYS A 300 20.43 -7.50 -8.85
C LYS A 300 20.90 -6.52 -9.92
N GLN A 301 20.81 -6.90 -11.20
CA GLN A 301 21.27 -6.06 -12.30
C GLN A 301 20.34 -4.88 -12.58
N ARG A 302 19.06 -4.97 -12.18
CA ARG A 302 18.04 -3.96 -12.48
C ARG A 302 18.04 -3.55 -13.94
N SER A 303 18.16 -4.56 -14.81
CA SER A 303 18.43 -4.35 -16.24
C SER A 303 17.16 -3.93 -16.97
N GLU A 304 17.26 -2.87 -17.76
CA GLU A 304 16.23 -2.48 -18.72
C GLU A 304 16.29 -3.31 -20.02
N ASP A 305 17.32 -4.14 -20.20
CA ASP A 305 17.52 -4.94 -21.41
C ASP A 305 16.41 -5.99 -21.57
N ARG A 306 15.66 -5.86 -22.67
CA ARG A 306 14.58 -6.78 -23.04
C ARG A 306 15.02 -8.25 -23.07
N ALA A 307 16.21 -8.55 -23.59
CA ALA A 307 16.70 -9.92 -23.67
C ALA A 307 16.93 -10.53 -22.29
N VAL A 308 17.41 -9.73 -21.33
CA VAL A 308 17.58 -10.14 -19.92
C VAL A 308 16.21 -10.41 -19.29
N LYS A 309 15.24 -9.52 -19.47
CA LYS A 309 13.88 -9.68 -18.94
C LYS A 309 13.17 -10.91 -19.52
N VAL A 310 13.25 -11.12 -20.84
CA VAL A 310 12.68 -12.30 -21.50
C VAL A 310 13.30 -13.59 -20.97
N ARG A 311 14.62 -13.62 -20.77
CA ARG A 311 15.30 -14.79 -20.20
C ARG A 311 14.83 -15.08 -18.77
N ALA A 312 14.60 -14.07 -17.94
CA ALA A 312 14.06 -14.26 -16.60
C ALA A 312 12.65 -14.87 -16.64
N VAL A 313 11.76 -14.35 -17.49
CA VAL A 313 10.41 -14.92 -17.63
C VAL A 313 10.44 -16.35 -18.16
N GLN A 314 11.26 -16.67 -19.16
CA GLN A 314 11.43 -18.05 -19.64
C GLN A 314 11.93 -18.98 -18.52
N TYR A 315 12.84 -18.51 -17.67
CA TYR A 315 13.29 -19.26 -16.51
C TYR A 315 12.14 -19.50 -15.52
N MET A 316 11.31 -18.48 -15.24
CA MET A 316 10.14 -18.60 -14.36
C MET A 316 9.03 -19.49 -14.94
N GLU A 317 8.90 -19.56 -16.26
CA GLU A 317 8.05 -20.55 -16.94
C GLU A 317 8.57 -21.96 -16.70
N SER A 318 9.89 -22.17 -16.82
CA SER A 318 10.51 -23.49 -16.62
C SER A 318 10.39 -24.01 -15.17
N THR A 319 10.24 -23.12 -14.19
CA THR A 319 10.00 -23.47 -12.78
C THR A 319 8.51 -23.64 -12.44
N GLY A 320 7.61 -23.43 -13.43
CA GLY A 320 6.17 -23.54 -13.24
C GLY A 320 5.54 -22.39 -12.45
N SER A 321 6.27 -21.29 -12.21
CA SER A 321 5.81 -20.20 -11.34
C SER A 321 4.50 -19.57 -11.76
N PHE A 322 4.28 -19.36 -13.05
CA PHE A 322 3.04 -18.73 -13.52
C PHE A 322 1.82 -19.64 -13.34
N GLN A 323 1.98 -20.95 -13.52
CA GLN A 323 0.92 -21.92 -13.25
C GLN A 323 0.62 -21.96 -11.75
N TYR A 324 1.66 -22.02 -10.90
CA TYR A 324 1.51 -21.97 -9.44
C TYR A 324 0.76 -20.71 -8.98
N CYS A 325 1.10 -19.53 -9.52
CA CYS A 325 0.43 -18.28 -9.18
C CYS A 325 -1.06 -18.30 -9.54
N ARG A 326 -1.43 -18.88 -10.69
CA ARG A 326 -2.85 -19.03 -11.08
C ARG A 326 -3.61 -19.96 -10.14
N GLU A 327 -2.99 -21.07 -9.72
CA GLU A 327 -3.58 -22.00 -8.76
C GLU A 327 -3.81 -21.34 -7.40
N VAL A 328 -2.82 -20.58 -6.92
CA VAL A 328 -2.95 -19.80 -5.66
C VAL A 328 -4.04 -18.75 -5.78
N LEU A 329 -4.09 -17.99 -6.87
CA LEU A 329 -5.15 -17.00 -7.11
C LEU A 329 -6.52 -17.65 -7.17
N GLY A 330 -6.66 -18.80 -7.84
CA GLY A 330 -7.90 -19.57 -7.88
C GLY A 330 -8.39 -19.99 -6.49
N GLY A 331 -7.49 -20.53 -5.66
CA GLY A 331 -7.82 -20.92 -4.29
C GLY A 331 -8.16 -19.74 -3.36
N LEU A 332 -7.53 -18.59 -3.55
CA LEU A 332 -7.88 -17.36 -2.82
C LEU A 332 -9.23 -16.80 -3.29
N MET A 333 -9.51 -16.85 -4.58
CA MET A 333 -10.79 -16.43 -5.16
C MET A 333 -11.96 -17.28 -4.68
N GLU A 334 -11.78 -18.60 -4.59
CA GLU A 334 -12.78 -19.51 -4.03
C GLU A 334 -13.07 -19.19 -2.55
N GLN A 335 -12.02 -18.98 -1.75
CA GLN A 335 -12.18 -18.54 -0.36
C GLN A 335 -12.92 -17.20 -0.25
N ALA A 336 -12.57 -16.22 -1.10
CA ALA A 336 -13.23 -14.92 -1.10
C ALA A 336 -14.70 -15.05 -1.48
N ARG A 337 -15.04 -15.83 -2.52
CA ARG A 337 -16.42 -16.07 -2.93
C ARG A 337 -17.23 -16.79 -1.83
N SER A 338 -16.66 -17.82 -1.22
CA SER A 338 -17.30 -18.54 -0.10
C SER A 338 -17.55 -17.61 1.10
N HIS A 339 -16.59 -16.76 1.44
CA HIS A 339 -16.75 -15.82 2.54
C HIS A 339 -17.77 -14.72 2.23
N VAL A 340 -17.87 -14.30 0.96
CA VAL A 340 -18.96 -13.42 0.51
C VAL A 340 -20.31 -14.12 0.63
N ASP A 341 -20.44 -15.40 0.28
CA ASP A 341 -21.68 -16.16 0.49
C ASP A 341 -22.12 -16.13 1.97
N GLU A 342 -21.19 -16.33 2.90
CA GLU A 342 -21.43 -16.25 4.34
C GLU A 342 -21.89 -14.85 4.79
N LEU A 343 -21.23 -13.80 4.29
CA LEU A 343 -21.60 -12.42 4.60
C LEU A 343 -22.95 -12.03 4.02
N GLU A 344 -23.30 -12.52 2.82
CA GLU A 344 -24.60 -12.23 2.18
C GLU A 344 -25.78 -12.85 2.93
N ILE A 345 -25.58 -13.97 3.63
CA ILE A 345 -26.59 -14.54 4.54
C ILE A 345 -26.93 -13.54 5.67
N LEU A 346 -25.93 -12.80 6.15
CA LEU A 346 -26.06 -11.88 7.28
C LEU A 346 -26.49 -10.47 6.86
N LEU A 347 -25.96 -9.98 5.74
CA LEU A 347 -26.05 -8.58 5.32
C LEU A 347 -26.89 -8.36 4.06
N GLY A 348 -27.37 -9.43 3.43
CA GLY A 348 -28.03 -9.39 2.13
C GLY A 348 -27.05 -9.40 0.96
N PRO A 349 -27.56 -9.58 -0.28
CA PRO A 349 -26.74 -9.73 -1.48
C PRO A 349 -25.91 -8.47 -1.79
N ASN A 350 -24.69 -8.64 -2.31
CA ASN A 350 -23.81 -7.52 -2.68
C ASN A 350 -23.21 -7.72 -4.06
N GLN A 351 -23.86 -7.11 -5.06
CA GLN A 351 -23.45 -7.27 -6.46
C GLN A 351 -22.14 -6.52 -6.75
N GLY A 352 -21.88 -5.42 -6.04
CA GLY A 352 -20.63 -4.68 -6.16
C GLY A 352 -19.41 -5.53 -5.83
N ILE A 353 -19.44 -6.27 -4.71
CA ILE A 353 -18.32 -7.12 -4.28
C ILE A 353 -18.13 -8.30 -5.25
N ARG A 354 -19.23 -8.93 -5.71
CA ARG A 354 -19.15 -9.98 -6.73
C ARG A 354 -18.50 -9.48 -8.01
N HIS A 355 -18.89 -8.29 -8.47
CA HIS A 355 -18.29 -7.66 -9.64
C HIS A 355 -16.79 -7.35 -9.44
N ILE A 356 -16.38 -6.90 -8.26
CA ILE A 356 -14.95 -6.70 -7.93
C ILE A 356 -14.18 -8.02 -8.04
N LEU A 357 -14.72 -9.12 -7.51
CA LEU A 357 -14.11 -10.43 -7.62
C LEU A 357 -13.97 -10.86 -9.09
N ASP A 358 -15.00 -10.70 -9.91
CA ASP A 358 -14.94 -11.02 -11.34
C ASP A 358 -13.87 -10.18 -12.09
N LEU A 359 -13.69 -8.90 -11.72
CA LEU A 359 -12.64 -8.04 -12.28
C LEU A 359 -11.22 -8.49 -11.89
N LEU A 360 -11.09 -9.19 -10.76
CA LEU A 360 -9.84 -9.71 -10.22
C LEU A 360 -9.51 -11.13 -10.72
N GLU A 361 -10.39 -11.76 -11.48
CA GLU A 361 -10.07 -13.02 -12.12
C GLU A 361 -8.93 -12.84 -13.16
N VAL A 362 -8.14 -13.89 -13.37
CA VAL A 362 -6.89 -13.89 -14.16
C VAL A 362 -6.97 -14.86 -15.33
#